data_AF-A0A951HLE3-F1
#
_entry.id   AF-A0A951HLE3-F1
#
_cell.length_a   1.000
_cell.length_b   1.000
_cell.length_c   1.000
_cell.angle_alpha   90.00
_cell.angle_beta   90.00
_cell.angle_gamma   90.00
#
_symmetry.space_group_name_H-M   'P 1'
#
loop_
_entity.id
_entity.type
_entity.pdbx_description
1 polymer ?
#
loop_
_entity_poly.entity_id
_entity_poly.type
_entity_poly.pdbx_seq_one_letter_code
_entity_poly.pdbx_strand_id
1 'polypeptide(L)'
;MARVRRDVPLPEAMQGRWLVAEEPSELLVEGGEVTCFGATVEYDWKEIETQYGALTVSMGVDDPRREDTFSRANITGLVITPEGEFLGYNVKFACLFVRPD
;
A
#
# COMPACT_ATOMS: atom_id res chain seq x y z
N MET A 1 -2.19 4.68 17.92
CA MET A 1 -1.97 3.99 16.64
C MET A 1 -1.47 2.59 16.94
N ALA A 2 -2.02 1.57 16.30
CA ALA A 2 -1.64 0.19 16.57
C ALA A 2 -0.98 -0.41 15.32
N ARG A 3 0.27 -0.85 15.46
CA ARG A 3 0.93 -1.70 14.47
C ARG A 3 0.25 -3.06 14.50
N VAL A 4 -0.22 -3.50 13.34
CA VAL A 4 -0.75 -4.84 13.14
C VAL A 4 0.16 -5.61 12.19
N ARG A 5 0.13 -6.94 12.31
CA ARG A 5 0.96 -7.83 11.51
C ARG A 5 0.45 -7.92 10.07
N ARG A 6 1.31 -8.43 9.18
CA ARG A 6 1.01 -8.61 7.74
C ARG A 6 -0.25 -9.44 7.51
N ASP A 7 -0.47 -10.49 8.29
CA ASP A 7 -1.60 -11.42 8.19
C ASP A 7 -2.98 -10.79 8.44
N VAL A 8 -3.04 -9.67 9.16
CA VAL A 8 -4.28 -8.90 9.33
C VAL A 8 -4.70 -8.32 7.98
N PRO A 9 -5.97 -8.43 7.54
CA PRO A 9 -6.39 -7.85 6.28
C PRO A 9 -6.21 -6.33 6.21
N LEU A 10 -5.84 -5.81 5.03
CA LEU A 10 -6.01 -4.39 4.70
C LEU A 10 -7.50 -4.03 4.65
N PRO A 11 -7.85 -2.73 4.79
CA PRO A 11 -9.23 -2.28 4.74
C PRO A 11 -9.97 -2.77 3.48
N GLU A 12 -11.24 -3.10 3.62
CA GLU A 12 -12.08 -3.62 2.52
C GLU A 12 -12.07 -2.70 1.29
N ALA A 13 -12.05 -1.38 1.52
CA ALA A 13 -11.99 -0.38 0.46
C ALA A 13 -10.75 -0.49 -0.44
N MET A 14 -9.65 -1.05 0.04
CA MET A 14 -8.40 -1.25 -0.72
C MET A 14 -8.34 -2.62 -1.41
N GLN A 15 -9.24 -3.56 -1.09
CA GLN A 15 -9.17 -4.94 -1.57
C GLN A 15 -9.41 -5.06 -3.07
N GLY A 16 -8.85 -6.13 -3.64
CA GLY A 16 -8.99 -6.53 -5.03
C GLY A 16 -7.91 -5.97 -5.94
N ARG A 17 -8.19 -6.02 -7.24
CA ARG A 17 -7.29 -5.61 -8.31
C ARG A 17 -7.51 -4.16 -8.70
N TRP A 18 -6.41 -3.47 -8.97
CA TRP A 18 -6.34 -2.08 -9.39
C TRP A 18 -5.28 -1.91 -10.47
N LEU A 19 -5.49 -0.97 -11.39
CA LEU A 19 -4.54 -0.63 -12.45
C LEU A 19 -3.82 0.66 -12.10
N VAL A 20 -2.55 0.76 -12.46
CA VAL A 20 -1.82 2.03 -12.39
C VAL A 20 -2.31 2.92 -13.54
N ALA A 21 -2.68 4.16 -13.24
CA ALA A 21 -3.30 5.05 -14.24
C ALA A 21 -2.36 5.40 -15.41
N GLU A 22 -1.05 5.44 -15.19
CA GLU A 22 -0.07 5.94 -16.16
C GLU A 22 0.71 4.85 -16.90
N GLU A 23 0.58 3.58 -16.51
CA GLU A 23 1.36 2.49 -17.07
C GLU A 23 0.62 1.14 -16.97
N PRO A 24 0.94 0.15 -17.84
CA PRO A 24 0.30 -1.16 -17.85
C PRO A 24 0.79 -2.05 -16.69
N SER A 25 0.63 -1.55 -15.48
CA SER A 25 0.98 -2.18 -14.21
C SER A 25 -0.25 -2.26 -13.32
N GLU A 26 -0.17 -3.08 -12.28
CA GLU A 26 -1.28 -3.30 -11.37
C GLU A 26 -0.84 -3.34 -9.91
N LEU A 27 -1.83 -3.09 -9.05
CA LEU A 27 -1.80 -3.35 -7.63
C LEU A 27 -2.87 -4.41 -7.34
N LEU A 28 -2.46 -5.47 -6.66
CA LEU A 28 -3.36 -6.49 -6.12
C LEU A 28 -3.26 -6.47 -4.61
N VAL A 29 -4.40 -6.29 -3.94
CA VAL A 29 -4.54 -6.37 -2.50
C VAL A 29 -5.45 -7.55 -2.17
N GLU A 30 -4.92 -8.54 -1.47
CA GLU A 30 -5.65 -9.75 -1.09
C GLU A 30 -5.43 -10.06 0.40
N GLY A 31 -6.42 -9.70 1.21
CA GLY A 31 -6.29 -9.75 2.66
C GLY A 31 -5.16 -8.83 3.10
N GLY A 32 -4.12 -9.39 3.70
CA GLY A 32 -2.92 -8.66 4.11
C GLY A 32 -1.85 -8.53 3.02
N GLU A 33 -1.97 -9.28 1.93
CA GLU A 33 -0.94 -9.33 0.90
C GLU A 33 -1.10 -8.18 -0.09
N VAL A 34 0.04 -7.60 -0.48
CA VAL A 34 0.11 -6.52 -1.46
C VAL A 34 1.12 -6.91 -2.53
N THR A 35 0.68 -6.96 -3.78
CA THR A 35 1.55 -7.15 -4.94
C THR A 35 1.44 -5.92 -5.83
N CYS A 36 2.56 -5.30 -6.16
CA CYS A 36 2.61 -4.12 -7.00
C CYS A 36 3.75 -4.24 -8.02
N PHE A 37 3.52 -3.80 -9.25
CA PHE A 37 4.50 -3.90 -10.35
C PHE A 37 5.04 -5.33 -10.54
N GLY A 38 4.20 -6.34 -10.31
CA GLY A 38 4.56 -7.76 -10.43
C GLY A 38 5.41 -8.32 -9.28
N ALA A 39 5.64 -7.55 -8.21
CA ALA A 39 6.39 -7.99 -7.03
C ALA A 39 5.56 -7.88 -5.75
N THR A 40 5.61 -8.91 -4.91
CA THR A 40 4.98 -8.89 -3.59
C THR A 40 5.76 -7.99 -2.63
N VAL A 41 5.06 -7.14 -1.91
CA VAL A 41 5.64 -6.23 -0.91
C VAL A 41 5.97 -7.01 0.35
N GLU A 42 7.26 -7.20 0.63
CA GLU A 42 7.75 -7.96 1.79
C GLU A 42 7.84 -7.11 3.08
N TYR A 43 6.69 -6.71 3.61
CA TYR A 43 6.59 -5.96 4.87
C TYR A 43 6.27 -6.87 6.06
N ASP A 44 6.62 -6.45 7.28
CA ASP A 44 6.42 -7.22 8.52
C ASP A 44 5.21 -6.70 9.34
N TRP A 45 4.96 -5.39 9.25
CA TRP A 45 3.89 -4.71 9.96
C TRP A 45 3.27 -3.60 9.12
N LYS A 46 2.02 -3.27 9.46
CA LYS A 46 1.33 -2.10 8.93
C LYS A 46 0.64 -1.30 10.03
N GLU A 47 0.46 -0.02 9.79
CA GLU A 47 -0.35 0.90 10.59
C GLU A 47 -1.50 1.37 9.72
N ILE A 48 -2.72 1.23 10.23
CA ILE A 48 -3.94 1.66 9.54
C ILE A 48 -4.51 2.85 10.31
N GLU A 49 -4.75 3.96 9.61
CA GLU A 49 -5.28 5.18 10.19
C GLU A 49 -6.39 5.75 9.31
N THR A 50 -7.40 6.33 9.95
CA THR A 50 -8.35 7.21 9.27
C THR A 50 -8.26 8.59 9.90
N GLN A 51 -7.80 9.59 9.14
CA GLN A 51 -7.64 10.95 9.61
C GLN A 51 -8.12 11.94 8.55
N TYR A 52 -8.90 12.93 8.97
CA TYR A 52 -9.46 13.95 8.07
C TYR A 52 -10.20 13.38 6.84
N GLY A 53 -10.80 12.20 6.97
CA GLY A 53 -11.51 11.50 5.89
C GLY A 53 -10.62 10.66 4.97
N ALA A 54 -9.29 10.72 5.11
CA ALA A 54 -8.37 9.87 4.39
C ALA A 54 -8.15 8.55 5.13
N LEU A 55 -8.14 7.43 4.41
CA LEU A 55 -7.76 6.12 4.92
C LEU A 55 -6.32 5.82 4.48
N THR A 56 -5.40 5.76 5.44
CA THR A 56 -3.97 5.56 5.19
C THR A 56 -3.52 4.21 5.75
N VAL A 57 -2.69 3.51 4.99
CA VAL A 57 -1.97 2.31 5.42
C VAL A 57 -0.48 2.54 5.20
N SER A 58 0.28 2.60 6.29
CA SER A 58 1.74 2.67 6.27
C SER A 58 2.30 1.27 6.53
N MET A 59 3.30 0.86 5.76
CA MET A 59 3.93 -0.46 5.83
C MET A 59 5.40 -0.33 6.19
N GLY A 60 5.93 -1.30 6.92
CA GLY A 60 7.34 -1.34 7.29
C GLY A 60 7.83 -2.73 7.68
N VAL A 61 9.13 -2.79 7.95
CA VAL A 61 9.85 -3.99 8.38
C VAL A 61 10.32 -3.86 9.82
N ASP A 62 10.51 -4.99 10.51
CA ASP A 62 10.96 -5.02 11.90
C ASP A 62 12.48 -4.82 12.03
N ASP A 63 13.26 -5.25 11.03
CA ASP A 63 14.72 -5.10 11.01
C ASP A 63 15.10 -3.72 10.45
N PRO A 64 15.65 -2.80 11.26
CA PRO A 64 16.04 -1.46 10.80
C PRO A 64 17.12 -1.49 9.71
N ARG A 65 17.91 -2.56 9.62
CA ARG A 65 18.94 -2.72 8.57
C ARG A 65 18.32 -2.90 7.19
N ARG A 66 17.08 -3.37 7.11
CA ARG A 66 16.32 -3.56 5.86
C ARG A 66 15.54 -2.31 5.45
N GLU A 67 15.39 -1.32 6.33
CA GLU A 67 14.45 -0.21 6.16
C GLU A 67 14.73 0.66 4.92
N ASP A 68 15.99 1.04 4.66
CA ASP A 68 16.34 1.85 3.47
C ASP A 68 16.09 1.06 2.18
N THR A 69 16.46 -0.21 2.15
CA THR A 69 16.23 -1.08 0.98
C THR A 69 14.73 -1.29 0.75
N PHE A 70 13.98 -1.59 1.81
CA PHE A 70 12.53 -1.75 1.76
C PHE A 70 11.85 -0.50 1.22
N SER A 71 12.18 0.67 1.78
CA SER A 71 11.54 1.94 1.43
C SER A 71 11.82 2.42 0.01
N ARG A 72 12.93 1.97 -0.59
CA ARG A 72 13.34 2.30 -1.96
C ARG A 72 12.84 1.32 -3.02
N ALA A 73 12.50 0.11 -2.63
CA ALA A 73 12.13 -0.97 -3.54
C ALA A 73 10.62 -1.21 -3.56
N ASN A 74 9.93 -0.96 -2.45
CA ASN A 74 8.51 -1.27 -2.29
C ASN A 74 7.67 -0.02 -2.12
N ILE A 75 6.36 -0.16 -2.31
CA ILE A 75 5.39 0.78 -1.75
C ILE A 75 5.45 0.71 -0.24
N THR A 76 5.52 1.87 0.42
CA THR A 76 5.50 1.98 1.88
C THR A 76 4.22 2.60 2.40
N GLY A 77 3.41 3.20 1.52
CA GLY A 77 2.15 3.82 1.89
C GLY A 77 1.06 3.65 0.84
N LEU A 78 -0.16 3.43 1.32
CA LEU A 78 -1.39 3.36 0.54
C LEU A 78 -2.40 4.35 1.14
N VAL A 79 -3.07 5.14 0.31
CA VAL A 79 -3.99 6.18 0.77
C VAL A 79 -5.24 6.19 -0.09
N ILE A 80 -6.41 6.06 0.51
CA ILE A 80 -7.66 6.49 -0.12
C ILE A 80 -7.97 7.90 0.38
N THR A 81 -7.98 8.87 -0.53
CA THR A 81 -8.27 10.28 -0.20
C THR A 81 -9.74 10.44 0.21
N PRO A 82 -10.10 11.56 0.89
CA PRO A 82 -11.51 11.87 1.17
C PRO A 82 -12.39 11.91 -0.10
N GLU A 83 -11.78 12.25 -1.25
CA GLU A 83 -12.41 12.28 -2.57
C GLU A 83 -12.54 10.89 -3.21
N GLY A 84 -11.96 9.86 -2.61
CA GLY A 84 -12.03 8.46 -3.07
C GLY A 84 -10.91 8.04 -4.03
N GLU A 85 -9.89 8.87 -4.23
CA GLU A 85 -8.73 8.53 -5.05
C GLU A 85 -7.82 7.55 -4.31
N PHE A 86 -7.35 6.51 -4.98
CA PHE A 86 -6.45 5.53 -4.37
C PHE A 86 -5.01 5.74 -4.82
N LEU A 87 -4.13 6.12 -3.89
CA LEU A 87 -2.73 6.43 -4.14
C LEU A 87 -1.81 5.42 -3.46
N GLY A 88 -0.70 5.11 -4.10
CA GLY A 88 0.44 4.40 -3.50
C GLY A 88 1.70 5.23 -3.59
N TYR A 89 2.58 5.13 -2.61
CA TYR A 89 3.85 5.85 -2.64
C TYR A 89 4.98 5.12 -1.93
N ASN A 90 6.20 5.57 -2.24
CA ASN A 90 7.41 5.30 -1.48
C ASN A 90 8.34 6.52 -1.54
N VAL A 91 9.61 6.34 -1.16
CA VAL A 91 10.58 7.46 -1.13
C VAL A 91 11.01 7.96 -2.52
N LYS A 92 10.64 7.26 -3.60
CA LYS A 92 11.05 7.57 -4.98
C LYS A 92 9.90 8.04 -5.87
N PHE A 93 8.69 7.54 -5.65
CA PHE A 93 7.56 7.82 -6.52
C PHE A 93 6.23 7.75 -5.76
N ALA A 94 5.19 8.27 -6.41
CA ALA A 94 3.80 8.03 -6.09
C ALA A 94 3.03 7.70 -7.37
N CYS A 95 1.96 6.93 -7.27
CA CYS A 95 1.10 6.61 -8.39
C CYS A 95 -0.38 6.56 -7.98
N LEU A 96 -1.25 6.81 -8.96
CA LEU A 96 -2.69 6.69 -8.83
C LEU A 96 -3.14 5.30 -9.32
N PHE A 97 -3.98 4.66 -8.52
CA PHE A 97 -4.63 3.41 -8.82
C PHE A 97 -6.10 3.63 -9.19
N VAL A 98 -6.52 3.00 -10.28
CA VAL A 98 -7.90 3.03 -10.78
C VAL A 98 -8.47 1.61 -10.80
N ARG A 99 -9.79 1.48 -10.70
CA ARG A 99 -10.43 0.17 -10.89
C ARG A 99 -10.31 -0.24 -12.35
N PRO A 100 -10.04 -1.53 -12.64
CA PRO A 100 -10.21 -2.04 -14.00
C PRO A 100 -11.69 -1.91 -14.39
N ASP A 101 -11.95 -1.41 -15.60
CA ASP A 101 -13.30 -1.33 -16.19
C ASP A 101 -14.00 -2.70 -16.28
#